data_AF-A0A2G6CL63-F1
#
_entry.id   AF-A0A2G6CL63-F1
#
_cell.length_a   1.000
_cell.length_b   1.000
_cell.length_c   1.000
_cell.angle_alpha   90.00
_cell.angle_beta   90.00
_cell.angle_gamma   90.00
#
_symmetry.space_group_name_H-M   'P 1'
#
loop_
_entity.id
_entity.type
_entity.pdbx_description
1 polymer ?
#
loop_
_entity_poly.entity_id
_entity_poly.type
_entity_poly.pdbx_seq_one_letter_code
_entity_poly.pdbx_strand_id
1 'polypeptide(L)'
;MIRPRLIRPRRRRLAPGLLLAAVALAMLLAPRPALAAGLAVFRVDPLGVDAGIVARLDGLLRIELARLADAAMPGPAAVQTLMRKHKALAGCTGDVTCLAEAGRLLGVDRIISGNVGGLGDSYVVNLKIVDVKSKKELRKIQETISGRPDQLIEAVRVAAYGLVAPDKLRGALAVLANVPKAQVRLDGELLGTTPLPVKRGLKVGAHTLRVSKAGYLDVVQEVKVRFQKTAEVVVKLELPKVAGGKLAPRKVERPVPWYTSWWFWSLVGVAAVGAGVGLGYALSGSPAINCSAEPEQCGL
;
A
#
# COMPACT_ATOMS: atom_id res chain seq x y z
N MET A 1 -64.23 -9.57 75.56
CA MET A 1 -62.75 -9.57 75.52
C MET A 1 -62.27 -10.85 74.86
N ILE A 2 -61.86 -10.79 73.59
CA ILE A 2 -61.41 -11.95 72.80
C ILE A 2 -59.97 -11.68 72.38
N ARG A 3 -59.02 -12.49 72.87
CA ARG A 3 -57.58 -12.39 72.54
C ARG A 3 -57.34 -12.98 71.14
N PRO A 4 -56.60 -12.30 70.24
CA PRO A 4 -56.23 -12.88 68.96
C PRO A 4 -55.07 -13.87 69.11
N ARG A 5 -55.18 -15.02 68.44
CA ARG A 5 -54.14 -16.07 68.36
C ARG A 5 -53.03 -15.64 67.40
N LEU A 6 -51.79 -15.55 67.91
CA LEU A 6 -50.58 -15.36 67.10
C LEU A 6 -50.20 -16.68 66.40
N ILE A 7 -50.17 -16.67 65.06
CA ILE A 7 -49.69 -17.78 64.22
C ILE A 7 -48.17 -17.63 64.06
N ARG A 8 -47.40 -18.59 64.58
CA ARG A 8 -45.94 -18.66 64.37
C ARG A 8 -45.62 -19.17 62.96
N PRO A 9 -44.67 -18.56 62.21
CA PRO A 9 -44.29 -19.06 60.89
C PRO A 9 -43.40 -20.31 61.02
N ARG A 10 -43.75 -21.32 60.22
CA ARG A 10 -43.02 -22.60 60.08
C ARG A 10 -41.65 -22.35 59.40
N ARG A 11 -40.55 -22.53 60.13
CA ARG A 11 -39.19 -22.56 59.54
C ARG A 11 -39.08 -23.75 58.59
N ARG A 12 -39.03 -23.49 57.27
CA ARG A 12 -38.67 -24.51 56.26
C ARG A 12 -37.17 -24.80 56.40
N ARG A 13 -36.84 -26.04 56.78
CA ARG A 13 -35.46 -26.55 56.72
C ARG A 13 -35.12 -26.80 55.25
N LEU A 14 -34.16 -26.06 54.71
CA LEU A 14 -33.56 -26.34 53.40
C LEU A 14 -32.85 -27.70 53.49
N ALA A 15 -33.21 -28.62 52.60
CA ALA A 15 -32.62 -29.94 52.53
C ALA A 15 -31.15 -29.86 52.06
N PRO A 16 -30.18 -30.50 52.75
CA PRO A 16 -28.76 -30.43 52.40
C PRO A 16 -28.39 -31.03 51.03
N GLY A 17 -29.31 -31.78 50.40
CA GLY A 17 -29.08 -32.39 49.09
C GLY A 17 -29.04 -31.40 47.91
N LEU A 18 -29.66 -30.21 48.05
CA LEU A 18 -29.71 -29.25 46.93
C LEU A 18 -28.39 -28.52 46.69
N LEU A 19 -27.55 -28.36 47.72
CA LEU A 19 -26.25 -27.70 47.60
C LEU A 19 -25.21 -28.57 46.89
N LEU A 20 -25.24 -29.90 47.08
CA LEU A 20 -24.33 -30.84 46.41
C LEU A 20 -24.60 -30.96 44.91
N ALA A 21 -25.87 -30.94 44.50
CA ALA A 21 -26.25 -31.00 43.09
C ALA A 21 -25.84 -29.74 42.31
N ALA A 22 -25.89 -28.56 42.95
CA ALA A 22 -25.50 -27.30 42.32
C ALA A 22 -23.98 -27.20 42.06
N VAL A 23 -23.15 -27.75 42.95
CA VAL A 23 -21.69 -27.77 42.78
C VAL A 23 -21.25 -28.73 41.67
N ALA A 24 -21.89 -29.90 41.57
CA ALA A 24 -21.61 -30.86 40.49
C ALA A 24 -21.98 -30.30 39.10
N LEU A 25 -23.10 -29.56 39.01
CA LEU A 25 -23.53 -28.92 37.76
C LEU A 25 -22.61 -27.75 37.36
N ALA A 26 -22.09 -26.99 38.32
CA ALA A 26 -21.13 -25.91 38.06
C ALA A 26 -19.77 -26.44 37.53
N MET A 27 -19.33 -27.64 37.94
CA MET A 27 -18.11 -28.26 37.40
C MET A 27 -18.28 -28.78 35.95
N LEU A 28 -19.49 -29.15 35.53
CA LEU A 28 -19.75 -29.52 34.12
C LEU A 28 -19.85 -28.31 33.18
N LEU A 29 -20.23 -27.14 33.70
CA LEU A 29 -20.33 -25.89 32.94
C LEU A 29 -19.04 -25.05 32.95
N ALA A 30 -18.00 -25.46 33.67
CA ALA A 30 -16.69 -24.82 33.53
C ALA A 30 -16.25 -24.98 32.06
N PRO A 31 -15.95 -23.87 31.33
CA PRO A 31 -15.38 -23.98 30.00
C PRO A 31 -14.12 -24.83 30.14
N ARG A 32 -14.14 -26.05 29.57
CA ARG A 32 -12.92 -26.85 29.44
C ARG A 32 -11.91 -25.92 28.79
N PRO A 33 -10.70 -25.75 29.35
CA PRO A 33 -9.67 -25.02 28.63
C PRO A 33 -9.62 -25.67 27.25
N ALA A 34 -9.96 -24.90 26.21
CA ALA A 34 -9.74 -25.36 24.85
C ALA A 34 -8.29 -25.82 24.85
N LEU A 35 -8.06 -27.12 24.63
CA LEU A 35 -6.71 -27.69 24.63
C LEU A 35 -5.88 -26.73 23.78
N ALA A 36 -4.95 -26.02 24.41
CA ALA A 36 -4.23 -24.94 23.78
C ALA A 36 -3.60 -25.52 22.50
N ALA A 37 -3.92 -24.91 21.36
CA ALA A 37 -3.67 -25.52 20.06
C ALA A 37 -2.16 -25.81 19.91
N GLY A 38 -1.79 -27.08 20.03
CA GLY A 38 -0.39 -27.49 20.12
C GLY A 38 0.33 -27.17 18.81
N LEU A 39 1.57 -26.68 18.91
CA LEU A 39 2.42 -26.40 17.77
C LEU A 39 3.73 -27.20 17.88
N ALA A 40 4.14 -27.85 16.80
CA ALA A 40 5.46 -28.47 16.72
C ALA A 40 6.20 -28.06 15.44
N VAL A 41 7.53 -28.03 15.50
CA VAL A 41 8.40 -28.05 14.33
C VAL A 41 8.90 -29.48 14.16
N PHE A 42 8.60 -30.10 13.03
CA PHE A 42 9.04 -31.45 12.70
C PHE A 42 10.53 -31.42 12.32
N ARG A 43 10.84 -30.93 11.12
CA ARG A 43 12.22 -30.79 10.63
C ARG A 43 12.33 -29.66 9.62
N VAL A 44 13.52 -29.07 9.59
CA VAL A 44 13.97 -28.15 8.55
C VAL A 44 15.17 -28.79 7.88
N ASP A 45 15.02 -29.15 6.60
CA ASP A 45 16.01 -29.94 5.88
C ASP A 45 17.03 -29.07 5.11
N PRO A 46 18.33 -29.40 5.15
CA PRO A 46 19.30 -28.75 4.28
C PRO A 46 19.14 -29.24 2.83
N LEU A 47 19.12 -28.30 1.88
CA LEU A 47 19.15 -28.57 0.44
C LEU A 47 20.42 -27.96 -0.16
N GLY A 48 21.50 -28.74 -0.20
CA GLY A 48 22.79 -28.29 -0.76
C GLY A 48 23.49 -27.22 0.09
N VAL A 49 23.21 -27.17 1.39
CA VAL A 49 23.82 -26.23 2.36
C VAL A 49 24.38 -26.96 3.57
N ASP A 50 25.27 -26.30 4.32
CA ASP A 50 25.82 -26.83 5.57
C ASP A 50 24.70 -27.12 6.60
N ALA A 51 24.69 -28.34 7.12
CA ALA A 51 23.68 -28.78 8.09
C ALA A 51 23.76 -28.01 9.42
N GLY A 52 24.94 -27.51 9.80
CA GLY A 52 25.12 -26.70 11.00
C GLY A 52 24.43 -25.34 10.92
N ILE A 53 24.44 -24.69 9.75
CA ILE A 53 23.69 -23.45 9.50
C ILE A 53 22.19 -23.70 9.65
N VAL A 54 21.68 -24.77 9.04
CA VAL A 54 20.26 -25.12 9.10
C VAL A 54 19.83 -25.45 10.53
N ALA A 55 20.65 -26.17 11.30
CA ALA A 55 20.37 -26.45 12.70
C ALA A 55 20.27 -25.16 13.56
N ARG A 56 21.10 -24.15 13.29
CA ARG A 56 21.02 -22.85 13.96
C ARG A 56 19.75 -22.09 13.57
N LEU A 57 19.38 -22.10 12.29
CA LEU A 57 18.13 -21.49 11.81
C LEU A 57 16.90 -22.18 12.37
N ASP A 58 16.88 -23.51 12.45
CA ASP A 58 15.81 -24.28 13.12
C ASP A 58 15.69 -23.93 14.60
N GLY A 59 16.83 -23.81 15.30
CA GLY A 59 16.87 -23.37 16.69
C GLY A 59 16.25 -21.98 16.89
N LEU A 60 16.64 -21.01 16.06
CA LEU A 60 16.06 -19.66 16.09
C LEU A 60 14.56 -19.67 15.77
N LEU A 61 14.14 -20.45 14.76
CA LEU A 61 12.75 -20.59 14.38
C LEU A 61 11.91 -21.14 15.54
N ARG A 62 12.39 -22.20 16.20
CA ARG A 62 11.71 -22.79 17.38
C ARG A 62 11.57 -21.80 18.53
N ILE A 63 12.60 -20.99 18.80
CA ILE A 63 12.55 -19.95 19.85
C ILE A 63 11.46 -18.92 19.53
N GLU A 64 11.38 -18.45 18.29
CA GLU A 64 10.39 -17.44 17.90
C GLU A 64 8.97 -18.02 17.84
N LEU A 65 8.81 -19.26 17.39
CA LEU A 65 7.51 -19.95 17.41
C LEU A 65 7.04 -20.23 18.83
N ALA A 66 7.94 -20.56 19.77
CA ALA A 66 7.58 -20.78 21.16
C ALA A 66 7.01 -19.52 21.84
N ARG A 67 7.42 -18.32 21.40
CA ARG A 67 6.83 -17.05 21.86
C ARG A 67 5.42 -16.81 21.32
N LEU A 68 5.03 -17.51 20.26
CA LEU A 68 3.74 -17.41 19.60
C LEU A 68 2.78 -18.53 19.97
N ALA A 69 3.28 -19.62 20.53
CA ALA A 69 2.50 -20.79 20.88
C ALA A 69 1.75 -20.57 22.21
N ASP A 70 0.48 -20.97 22.23
CA ASP A 70 -0.36 -20.92 23.43
C ASP A 70 -0.07 -22.08 24.41
N ALA A 71 0.72 -23.07 23.97
CA ALA A 71 1.12 -24.26 24.72
C ALA A 71 2.62 -24.57 24.54
N ALA A 72 3.16 -25.35 25.48
CA ALA A 72 4.53 -25.84 25.40
C ALA A 72 4.74 -26.65 24.11
N MET A 73 5.75 -26.26 23.32
CA MET A 73 6.09 -26.95 22.09
C MET A 73 6.98 -28.17 22.34
N PRO A 74 6.79 -29.28 21.63
CA PRO A 74 7.73 -30.40 21.66
C PRO A 74 9.14 -29.99 21.22
N GLY A 75 10.13 -30.31 22.05
CA GLY A 75 11.54 -30.04 21.77
C GLY A 75 12.14 -30.96 20.69
N PRO A 76 13.34 -30.65 20.17
CA PRO A 76 14.00 -31.44 19.13
C PRO A 76 14.17 -32.92 19.51
N ALA A 77 14.48 -33.22 20.78
CA ALA A 77 14.68 -34.58 21.27
C ALA A 77 13.39 -35.44 21.18
N ALA A 78 12.21 -34.83 21.38
CA ALA A 78 10.93 -35.51 21.24
C ALA A 78 10.68 -35.93 19.79
N VAL A 79 10.96 -35.02 18.85
CA VAL A 79 10.82 -35.31 17.41
C VAL A 79 11.82 -36.37 16.95
N GLN A 80 13.07 -36.31 17.40
CA GLN A 80 14.05 -37.35 17.10
C GLN A 80 13.63 -38.72 17.65
N THR A 81 13.07 -38.77 18.86
CA THR A 81 12.56 -40.01 19.45
C THR A 81 11.42 -40.59 18.63
N LEU A 82 10.50 -39.74 18.19
CA LEU A 82 9.40 -40.09 17.31
C LEU A 82 9.90 -40.67 15.97
N MET A 83 10.87 -40.02 15.32
CA MET A 83 11.47 -40.51 14.08
C MET A 83 12.19 -41.84 14.25
N ARG A 84 12.90 -42.06 15.37
CA ARG A 84 13.57 -43.34 15.67
C ARG A 84 12.56 -44.47 15.89
N LYS A 85 11.44 -44.20 16.56
CA LYS A 85 10.39 -45.18 16.84
C LYS A 85 9.57 -45.53 15.59
N HIS A 86 9.38 -44.58 14.68
CA HIS A 86 8.54 -44.73 13.49
C HIS A 86 9.36 -44.51 12.22
N LYS A 87 10.00 -45.57 11.70
CA LYS A 87 10.85 -45.51 10.49
C LYS A 87 10.14 -44.91 9.26
N ALA A 88 8.82 -45.07 9.16
CA ALA A 88 8.01 -44.48 8.09
C ALA A 88 8.08 -42.94 8.05
N LEU A 89 8.36 -42.29 9.19
CA LEU A 89 8.50 -40.83 9.27
C LEU A 89 9.88 -40.32 8.82
N ALA A 90 10.87 -41.20 8.63
CA ALA A 90 12.21 -40.79 8.20
C ALA A 90 12.21 -40.15 6.79
N GLY A 91 11.37 -40.69 5.90
CA GLY A 91 11.16 -40.17 4.53
C GLY A 91 10.16 -39.02 4.43
N CYS A 92 9.69 -38.48 5.56
CA CYS A 92 8.67 -37.45 5.59
C CYS A 92 9.24 -36.07 5.21
N THR A 93 9.33 -35.78 3.91
CA THR A 93 9.91 -34.54 3.36
C THR A 93 8.83 -33.56 2.91
N GLY A 94 7.93 -33.19 3.82
CA GLY A 94 6.94 -32.13 3.57
C GLY A 94 5.59 -32.53 2.99
N ASP A 95 5.32 -33.84 2.84
CA ASP A 95 3.99 -34.36 2.51
C ASP A 95 2.99 -34.06 3.63
N VAL A 96 1.81 -33.56 3.26
CA VAL A 96 0.80 -33.08 4.23
C VAL A 96 0.26 -34.22 5.08
N THR A 97 0.08 -35.40 4.49
CA THR A 97 -0.52 -36.57 5.16
C THR A 97 0.46 -37.16 6.16
N CYS A 98 1.72 -37.27 5.75
CA CYS A 98 2.82 -37.71 6.59
C CYS A 98 3.07 -36.74 7.76
N LEU A 99 3.08 -35.43 7.50
CA LEU A 99 3.22 -34.42 8.54
C LEU A 99 2.05 -34.46 9.52
N ALA A 100 0.81 -34.63 9.04
CA ALA A 100 -0.34 -34.78 9.92
C ALA A 100 -0.22 -36.01 10.83
N GLU A 101 0.28 -37.15 10.32
CA GLU A 101 0.54 -38.34 11.13
C GLU A 101 1.61 -38.09 12.20
N ALA A 102 2.71 -37.41 11.86
CA ALA A 102 3.73 -37.00 12.81
C ALA A 102 3.17 -36.07 13.90
N GLY A 103 2.33 -35.10 13.51
CA GLY A 103 1.68 -34.17 14.45
C GLY A 103 0.72 -34.87 15.40
N ARG A 104 -0.05 -35.85 14.91
CA ARG A 104 -0.94 -36.70 15.72
C ARG A 104 -0.16 -37.46 16.80
N LEU A 105 0.97 -38.05 16.41
CA LEU A 105 1.84 -38.79 17.33
C LEU A 105 2.58 -37.88 18.32
N LEU A 106 2.82 -36.61 17.96
CA LEU A 106 3.37 -35.57 18.85
C LEU A 106 2.31 -34.90 19.73
N GLY A 107 1.02 -35.18 19.52
CA GLY A 107 -0.08 -34.59 20.28
C GLY A 107 -0.28 -33.09 20.03
N VAL A 108 -0.03 -32.63 18.80
CA VAL A 108 -0.18 -31.22 18.40
C VAL A 108 -1.26 -31.04 17.33
N ASP A 109 -1.86 -29.85 17.28
CA ASP A 109 -2.91 -29.51 16.30
C ASP A 109 -2.31 -28.96 15.01
N ARG A 110 -1.13 -28.34 15.09
CA ARG A 110 -0.42 -27.76 13.95
C ARG A 110 1.04 -28.21 13.95
N ILE A 111 1.54 -28.51 12.76
CA ILE A 111 2.92 -28.94 12.58
C ILE A 111 3.59 -28.15 11.46
N ILE A 112 4.83 -27.72 11.71
CA ILE A 112 5.65 -26.96 10.78
C ILE A 112 6.77 -27.85 10.26
N SER A 113 7.05 -27.75 8.96
CA SER A 113 8.24 -28.37 8.35
C SER A 113 8.72 -27.51 7.19
N GLY A 114 9.94 -27.72 6.75
CA GLY A 114 10.48 -26.99 5.62
C GLY A 114 11.89 -27.40 5.25
N ASN A 115 12.51 -26.55 4.45
CA ASN A 115 13.89 -26.73 4.01
C ASN A 115 14.60 -25.39 3.80
N VAL A 116 15.92 -25.43 3.80
CA VAL A 116 16.80 -24.30 3.54
C VAL A 116 17.75 -24.69 2.41
N GLY A 117 17.71 -23.95 1.31
CA GLY A 117 18.64 -24.08 0.19
C GLY A 117 19.58 -22.90 0.08
N GLY A 118 20.71 -23.09 -0.61
CA GLY A 118 21.69 -22.04 -0.90
C GLY A 118 21.48 -21.44 -2.28
N LEU A 119 21.68 -20.14 -2.40
CA LEU A 119 21.63 -19.39 -3.66
C LEU A 119 22.69 -18.27 -3.63
N GLY A 120 23.90 -18.58 -4.11
CA GLY A 120 25.05 -17.67 -3.97
C GLY A 120 25.32 -17.37 -2.50
N ASP A 121 25.35 -16.08 -2.14
CA ASP A 121 25.53 -15.61 -0.75
C ASP A 121 24.23 -15.51 0.06
N SER A 122 23.12 -16.03 -0.48
CA SER A 122 21.79 -16.00 0.14
C SER A 122 21.26 -17.41 0.38
N TYR A 123 20.30 -17.51 1.30
CA TYR A 123 19.58 -18.72 1.62
C TYR A 123 18.12 -18.59 1.20
N VAL A 124 17.55 -19.64 0.62
CA VAL A 124 16.12 -19.73 0.34
C VAL A 124 15.49 -20.65 1.38
N VAL A 125 14.65 -20.07 2.23
CA VAL A 125 13.95 -20.79 3.30
C VAL A 125 12.51 -21.04 2.86
N ASN A 126 12.13 -22.31 2.75
CA ASN A 126 10.76 -22.73 2.52
C ASN A 126 10.21 -23.33 3.79
N LEU A 127 9.11 -22.78 4.31
CA LEU A 127 8.44 -23.33 5.48
C LEU A 127 6.95 -23.50 5.18
N LYS A 128 6.35 -24.56 5.71
CA LYS A 128 4.91 -24.80 5.65
C LYS A 128 4.36 -25.18 7.00
N ILE A 129 3.09 -24.85 7.21
CA ILE A 129 2.32 -25.24 8.40
C ILE A 129 1.10 -26.06 7.96
N VAL A 130 0.91 -27.20 8.61
CA VAL A 130 -0.16 -28.16 8.34
C VAL A 130 -1.06 -28.26 9.57
N ASP A 131 -2.36 -28.24 9.33
CA ASP A 131 -3.37 -28.60 10.33
C ASP A 131 -3.49 -30.13 10.41
N VAL A 132 -3.24 -30.66 11.59
CA VAL A 132 -3.13 -32.11 11.83
C VAL A 132 -4.50 -32.79 11.71
N LYS A 133 -5.56 -32.15 12.21
CA LYS A 133 -6.91 -32.71 12.24
C LYS A 133 -7.53 -32.80 10.86
N SER A 134 -7.46 -31.70 10.10
CA SER A 134 -8.03 -31.60 8.75
C SER A 134 -7.09 -32.08 7.65
N LYS A 135 -5.82 -32.34 7.96
CA LYS A 135 -4.78 -32.74 7.00
C LYS A 135 -4.65 -31.74 5.84
N LYS A 136 -4.67 -30.44 6.16
CA LYS A 136 -4.58 -29.36 5.18
C LYS A 136 -3.35 -28.52 5.42
N GLU A 137 -2.68 -28.12 4.35
CA GLU A 137 -1.71 -27.04 4.40
C GLU A 137 -2.47 -25.74 4.69
N LEU A 138 -2.16 -25.10 5.83
CA LEU A 138 -2.77 -23.84 6.20
C LEU A 138 -2.09 -22.68 5.47
N ARG A 139 -0.75 -22.68 5.50
CA ARG A 139 0.09 -21.63 4.91
C ARG A 139 1.46 -22.20 4.53
N LYS A 140 2.07 -21.57 3.53
CA LYS A 140 3.46 -21.75 3.13
C LYS A 140 4.09 -20.37 2.95
N ILE A 141 5.36 -20.26 3.33
CA ILE A 141 6.18 -19.09 3.06
C ILE A 141 7.46 -19.51 2.35
N GLN A 142 7.95 -18.62 1.50
CA GLN A 142 9.21 -18.75 0.81
C GLN A 142 9.93 -17.42 0.94
N GLU A 143 11.06 -17.42 1.63
CA GLU A 143 11.83 -16.21 1.92
C GLU A 143 13.25 -16.37 1.43
N THR A 144 13.79 -15.32 0.82
CA THR A 144 15.22 -15.24 0.46
C THR A 144 15.92 -14.36 1.46
N ILE A 145 16.96 -14.89 2.09
CA ILE A 145 17.65 -14.29 3.21
C ILE A 145 19.13 -14.15 2.89
N SER A 146 19.67 -12.94 2.93
CA SER A 146 21.11 -12.75 2.80
C SER A 146 21.84 -13.51 3.92
N GLY A 147 23.04 -14.05 3.64
CA GLY A 147 23.84 -14.76 4.64
C GLY A 147 24.41 -13.90 5.78
N ARG A 148 24.01 -12.63 5.89
CA ARG A 148 24.42 -11.73 6.98
C ARG A 148 23.70 -12.10 8.29
N PRO A 149 24.42 -12.28 9.41
CA PRO A 149 23.83 -12.73 10.68
C PRO A 149 22.65 -11.89 11.18
N ASP A 150 22.73 -10.57 11.07
CA ASP A 150 21.68 -9.63 11.49
C ASP A 150 20.38 -9.79 10.68
N GLN A 151 20.51 -10.09 9.39
CA GLN A 151 19.37 -10.29 8.49
C GLN A 151 18.72 -11.66 8.66
N LEU A 152 19.52 -12.68 8.99
CA LEU A 152 19.02 -14.03 9.29
C LEU A 152 18.06 -14.02 10.48
N ILE A 153 18.41 -13.33 11.56
CA ILE A 153 17.56 -13.25 12.75
C ILE A 153 16.23 -12.56 12.42
N GLU A 154 16.27 -11.41 11.74
CA GLU A 154 15.05 -10.69 11.37
C GLU A 154 14.16 -11.53 10.44
N ALA A 155 14.75 -12.16 9.43
CA ALA A 155 14.00 -12.96 8.47
C ALA A 155 13.35 -14.20 9.12
N VAL A 156 14.04 -14.89 10.03
CA VAL A 156 13.46 -16.02 10.78
C VAL A 156 12.29 -15.56 11.65
N ARG A 157 12.38 -14.38 12.28
CA ARG A 157 11.27 -13.77 13.03
C ARG A 157 10.08 -13.48 12.13
N VAL A 158 10.30 -12.83 10.99
CA VAL A 158 9.25 -12.54 10.00
C VAL A 158 8.60 -13.84 9.52
N ALA A 159 9.40 -14.87 9.24
CA ALA A 159 8.93 -16.18 8.83
C ALA A 159 8.05 -16.87 9.89
N ALA A 160 8.47 -16.87 11.16
CA ALA A 160 7.71 -17.46 12.26
C ALA A 160 6.34 -16.78 12.44
N TYR A 161 6.31 -15.44 12.46
CA TYR A 161 5.08 -14.67 12.54
C TYR A 161 4.20 -14.86 11.30
N GLY A 162 4.77 -14.83 10.10
CA GLY A 162 4.03 -15.07 8.85
C GLY A 162 3.33 -16.44 8.82
N LEU A 163 3.95 -17.48 9.39
CA LEU A 163 3.39 -18.82 9.46
C LEU A 163 2.28 -18.97 10.49
N VAL A 164 2.39 -18.36 11.67
CA VAL A 164 1.49 -18.66 12.81
C VAL A 164 0.53 -17.51 13.12
N ALA A 165 0.99 -16.27 13.00
CA ALA A 165 0.24 -15.06 13.36
C ALA A 165 0.53 -13.88 12.39
N PRO A 166 0.18 -14.00 11.10
CA PRO A 166 0.50 -12.99 10.08
C PRO A 166 -0.17 -11.63 10.37
N ASP A 167 -1.30 -11.63 11.07
CA ASP A 167 -2.02 -10.44 11.52
C ASP A 167 -1.22 -9.61 12.55
N LYS A 168 -0.31 -10.25 13.29
CA LYS A 168 0.60 -9.63 14.26
C LYS A 168 1.90 -9.12 13.60
N LEU A 169 2.12 -9.40 12.31
CA LEU A 169 3.29 -8.95 11.57
C LEU A 169 3.14 -7.46 11.21
N ARG A 170 3.43 -6.59 12.18
CA ARG A 170 3.25 -5.13 12.06
C ARG A 170 4.58 -4.36 12.17
N GLY A 171 4.64 -3.25 11.47
CA GLY A 171 5.72 -2.26 11.54
C GLY A 171 5.20 -0.85 11.81
N ALA A 172 6.09 0.13 11.62
CA ALA A 172 5.75 1.53 11.76
C ALA A 172 6.38 2.38 10.64
N LEU A 173 5.82 3.58 10.44
CA LEU A 173 6.28 4.57 9.46
C LEU A 173 6.28 5.95 10.12
N ALA A 174 7.33 6.72 9.87
CA ALA A 174 7.40 8.14 10.15
C ALA A 174 7.76 8.89 8.86
N VAL A 175 7.11 10.03 8.62
CA VAL A 175 7.34 10.81 7.39
C VAL A 175 7.61 12.27 7.73
N LEU A 176 8.76 12.74 7.27
CA LEU A 176 9.18 14.14 7.34
C LEU A 176 9.15 14.74 5.93
N ALA A 177 8.73 16.00 5.83
CA ALA A 177 8.82 16.72 4.57
C ALA A 177 9.23 18.17 4.77
N ASN A 178 9.82 18.77 3.73
CA ASN A 178 10.17 20.19 3.69
C ASN A 178 8.95 21.13 3.77
N VAL A 179 7.75 20.64 3.41
CA VAL A 179 6.50 21.41 3.45
C VAL A 179 5.59 20.88 4.57
N PRO A 180 5.12 21.73 5.50
CA PRO A 180 4.21 21.31 6.56
C PRO A 180 2.79 21.11 6.04
N LYS A 181 2.01 20.29 6.76
CA LYS A 181 0.60 19.98 6.44
C LYS A 181 0.41 19.43 5.02
N ALA A 182 1.38 18.69 4.48
CA ALA A 182 1.21 17.90 3.26
C ALA A 182 0.48 16.61 3.59
N GLN A 183 -0.48 16.19 2.76
CA GLN A 183 -1.23 14.96 2.98
C GLN A 183 -0.32 13.76 2.76
N VAL A 184 -0.32 12.83 3.71
CA VAL A 184 0.45 11.58 3.62
C VAL A 184 -0.53 10.42 3.47
N ARG A 185 -0.44 9.70 2.36
CA ARG A 185 -1.24 8.50 2.08
C ARG A 185 -0.33 7.29 1.91
N LEU A 186 -0.76 6.15 2.43
CA LEU A 186 -0.08 4.86 2.26
C LEU A 186 -1.06 3.89 1.61
N ASP A 187 -0.70 3.34 0.45
CA ASP A 187 -1.58 2.49 -0.38
C ASP A 187 -2.96 3.12 -0.67
N GLY A 188 -3.00 4.45 -0.74
CA GLY A 188 -4.23 5.22 -0.94
C GLY A 188 -4.98 5.59 0.35
N GLU A 189 -4.69 4.95 1.50
CA GLU A 189 -5.27 5.29 2.79
C GLU A 189 -4.63 6.56 3.36
N LEU A 190 -5.44 7.54 3.79
CA LEU A 190 -4.95 8.77 4.40
C LEU A 190 -4.45 8.50 5.83
N LEU A 191 -3.14 8.59 6.04
CA LEU A 191 -2.53 8.40 7.36
C LEU A 191 -2.50 9.68 8.21
N GLY A 192 -2.47 10.85 7.56
CA GLY A 192 -2.40 12.14 8.24
C GLY A 192 -1.72 13.21 7.39
N THR A 193 -1.00 14.13 8.05
CA THR A 193 -0.25 15.20 7.39
C THR A 193 1.16 15.35 7.93
N THR A 194 2.07 15.98 7.17
CA THR A 194 3.47 16.19 7.56
C THR A 194 3.64 17.30 8.63
N PRO A 195 4.56 17.13 9.60
CA PRO A 195 5.30 15.90 9.91
C PRO A 195 4.35 14.80 10.40
N LEU A 196 4.47 13.59 9.84
CA LEU A 196 3.72 12.43 10.30
C LEU A 196 4.54 11.75 11.41
N PRO A 197 4.13 11.83 12.68
CA PRO A 197 4.81 11.10 13.76
C PRO A 197 4.66 9.58 13.54
N VAL A 198 5.43 8.79 14.30
CA VAL A 198 5.47 7.33 14.17
C VAL A 198 4.08 6.72 14.18
N LYS A 199 3.60 6.30 13.00
CA LYS A 199 2.36 5.56 12.81
C LYS A 199 2.66 4.07 12.93
N ARG A 200 2.18 3.44 13.99
CA ARG A 200 2.33 1.99 14.25
C ARG A 200 1.17 1.19 13.67
N GLY A 201 1.33 -0.14 13.61
CA GLY A 201 0.26 -1.07 13.21
C GLY A 201 0.13 -1.24 11.70
N LEU A 202 1.12 -0.78 10.94
CA LEU A 202 1.15 -0.95 9.49
C LEU A 202 1.53 -2.39 9.15
N LYS A 203 1.00 -2.93 8.05
CA LYS A 203 1.43 -4.25 7.57
C LYS A 203 2.92 -4.20 7.22
N VAL A 204 3.61 -5.33 7.35
CA VAL A 204 5.00 -5.46 6.89
C VAL A 204 4.98 -5.77 5.40
N GLY A 205 5.88 -5.15 4.65
CA GLY A 205 5.96 -5.31 3.19
C GLY A 205 6.33 -4.02 2.46
N ALA A 206 6.26 -4.08 1.14
CA ALA A 206 6.35 -2.91 0.29
C ALA A 206 5.01 -2.17 0.28
N HIS A 207 5.05 -0.85 0.43
CA HIS A 207 3.89 0.03 0.44
C HIS A 207 4.14 1.23 -0.47
N THR A 208 3.09 1.73 -1.11
CA THR A 208 3.17 2.94 -1.93
C THR A 208 2.87 4.15 -1.07
N LEU A 209 3.89 4.96 -0.79
CA LEU A 209 3.77 6.23 -0.10
C LEU A 209 3.49 7.34 -1.10
N ARG A 210 2.42 8.11 -0.89
CA ARG A 210 2.13 9.34 -1.62
C ARG A 210 2.10 10.52 -0.66
N VAL A 211 2.88 11.55 -0.97
CA VAL A 211 2.85 12.83 -0.24
C VAL A 211 2.42 13.93 -1.21
N SER A 212 1.34 14.64 -0.88
CA SER A 212 0.73 15.66 -1.75
C SER A 212 0.42 16.96 -1.02
N LYS A 213 0.58 18.09 -1.72
CA LYS A 213 0.23 19.42 -1.23
C LYS A 213 -0.18 20.32 -2.39
N ALA A 214 -1.26 21.09 -2.22
CA ALA A 214 -1.68 22.07 -3.23
C ALA A 214 -0.52 23.03 -3.60
N GLY A 215 -0.28 23.19 -4.91
CA GLY A 215 0.82 24.00 -5.44
C GLY A 215 2.16 23.29 -5.56
N TYR A 216 2.27 22.01 -5.16
CA TYR A 216 3.48 21.19 -5.27
C TYR A 216 3.23 19.98 -6.17
N LEU A 217 4.31 19.39 -6.70
CA LEU A 217 4.27 18.11 -7.38
C LEU A 217 4.13 16.98 -6.35
N ASP A 218 3.24 16.04 -6.62
CA ASP A 218 3.06 14.85 -5.78
C ASP A 218 4.30 13.96 -5.83
N VAL A 219 4.77 13.53 -4.67
CA VAL A 219 5.83 12.52 -4.56
C VAL A 219 5.19 11.17 -4.30
N VAL A 220 5.50 10.20 -5.17
CA VAL A 220 5.10 8.80 -5.01
C VAL A 220 6.37 7.95 -4.96
N GLN A 221 6.55 7.18 -3.90
CA GLN A 221 7.69 6.28 -3.75
C GLN A 221 7.29 5.00 -3.02
N GLU A 222 8.01 3.92 -3.29
CA GLU A 222 7.88 2.68 -2.54
C GLU A 222 8.60 2.82 -1.19
N VAL A 223 7.96 2.38 -0.10
CA VAL A 223 8.56 2.27 1.23
C VAL A 223 8.41 0.85 1.73
N LYS A 224 9.51 0.26 2.22
CA LYS A 224 9.51 -1.07 2.83
C LYS A 224 9.30 -0.95 4.34
N VAL A 225 8.09 -1.24 4.81
CA VAL A 225 7.78 -1.34 6.24
C VAL A 225 8.33 -2.65 6.77
N ARG A 226 9.24 -2.58 7.75
CA ARG A 226 9.91 -3.74 8.35
C ARG A 226 9.26 -4.12 9.69
N PHE A 227 9.32 -5.40 10.03
CA PHE A 227 8.72 -5.92 11.26
C PHE A 227 9.34 -5.29 12.51
N GLN A 228 8.50 -4.76 13.40
CA GLN A 228 8.90 -4.09 14.64
C GLN A 228 9.92 -2.95 14.48
N LYS A 229 10.08 -2.41 13.26
CA LYS A 229 10.95 -1.29 12.96
C LYS A 229 10.11 -0.12 12.44
N THR A 230 10.65 1.08 12.61
CA THR A 230 10.09 2.30 12.01
C THR A 230 10.83 2.56 10.70
N ALA A 231 10.09 2.59 9.59
CA ALA A 231 10.59 3.16 8.35
C ALA A 231 10.55 4.69 8.48
N GLU A 232 11.70 5.34 8.35
CA GLU A 232 11.78 6.80 8.37
C GLU A 232 11.98 7.29 6.94
N VAL A 233 11.04 8.11 6.47
CA VAL A 233 11.06 8.64 5.10
C VAL A 233 11.13 10.16 5.15
N VAL A 234 12.13 10.72 4.48
CA VAL A 234 12.28 12.16 4.29
C VAL A 234 11.93 12.49 2.84
N VAL A 235 10.92 13.32 2.64
CA VAL A 235 10.39 13.69 1.32
C VAL A 235 10.66 15.16 1.05
N LYS A 236 11.10 15.47 -0.17
CA LYS A 236 11.23 16.84 -0.66
C LYS A 236 10.17 17.08 -1.75
N LEU A 237 9.19 17.93 -1.44
CA LEU A 237 8.19 18.41 -2.39
C LEU A 237 8.77 19.59 -3.19
N GLU A 238 8.60 19.54 -4.50
CA GLU A 238 9.05 20.57 -5.44
C GLU A 238 7.85 21.31 -6.04
N LEU A 239 8.05 22.59 -6.38
CA LEU A 239 7.06 23.36 -7.11
C LEU A 239 7.04 22.91 -8.59
N PRO A 240 5.87 22.91 -9.26
CA PRO A 240 5.80 22.74 -10.69
C PRO A 240 6.72 23.77 -11.35
N LYS A 241 7.56 23.34 -12.29
CA LYS A 241 8.32 24.27 -13.12
C LYS A 241 7.31 25.04 -13.96
N VAL A 242 7.01 26.27 -13.54
CA VAL A 242 6.31 27.21 -14.41
C VAL A 242 7.28 27.41 -15.57
N ALA A 243 6.92 26.90 -16.75
CA ALA A 243 7.61 27.29 -17.96
C ALA A 243 7.52 28.82 -17.96
N GLY A 244 8.66 29.48 -17.70
CA GLY A 244 8.83 30.90 -17.91
C GLY A 244 8.76 31.16 -19.41
N GLY A 245 7.62 30.85 -20.02
CA GLY A 245 7.24 31.39 -21.29
C GLY A 245 7.22 32.88 -21.05
N LYS A 246 8.18 33.58 -21.66
CA LYS A 246 8.00 35.00 -21.95
C LYS A 246 6.58 35.09 -22.49
N LEU A 247 5.70 35.78 -21.76
CA LEU A 247 4.41 36.17 -22.30
C LEU A 247 4.76 36.84 -23.62
N ALA A 248 4.49 36.18 -24.75
CA ALA A 248 4.62 36.82 -26.03
C ALA A 248 3.76 38.09 -25.88
N PRO A 249 4.32 39.30 -26.08
CA PRO A 249 3.55 40.51 -25.90
C PRO A 249 2.27 40.32 -26.70
N ARG A 250 1.12 40.38 -26.02
CA ARG A 250 -0.18 40.28 -26.69
C ARG A 250 -0.11 41.31 -27.79
N LYS A 251 -0.04 40.86 -29.04
CA LYS A 251 0.00 41.74 -30.21
C LYS A 251 -1.36 42.42 -30.21
N VAL A 252 -1.44 43.58 -29.57
CA VAL A 252 -2.60 44.44 -29.69
C VAL A 252 -2.55 44.91 -31.13
N GLU A 253 -3.27 44.22 -32.00
CA GLU A 253 -3.51 44.64 -33.37
C GLU A 253 -4.28 45.95 -33.28
N ARG A 254 -3.52 47.05 -33.26
CA ARG A 254 -4.09 48.38 -33.46
C ARG A 254 -4.67 48.37 -34.88
N PRO A 255 -5.93 48.75 -35.09
CA PRO A 255 -6.46 48.89 -36.44
C PRO A 255 -5.56 49.85 -37.21
N VAL A 256 -4.96 49.38 -38.29
CA VAL A 256 -4.15 50.22 -39.18
C VAL A 256 -5.06 51.30 -39.75
N PRO A 257 -4.70 52.59 -39.64
CA PRO A 257 -5.52 53.66 -40.21
C PRO A 257 -5.71 53.45 -41.71
N TRP A 258 -6.95 53.55 -42.19
CA TRP A 258 -7.33 53.20 -43.57
C TRP A 258 -6.51 53.93 -44.66
N TYR A 259 -5.94 55.11 -44.36
CA TYR A 259 -5.11 55.90 -45.28
C TYR A 259 -3.67 55.38 -45.46
N THR A 260 -3.22 54.40 -44.68
CA THR A 260 -1.90 53.76 -44.87
C THR A 260 -1.94 52.65 -45.92
N SER A 261 -3.12 52.25 -46.39
CA SER A 261 -3.24 51.26 -47.45
C SER A 261 -2.97 51.86 -48.82
N TRP A 262 -2.20 51.14 -49.65
CA TRP A 262 -1.82 51.55 -51.00
C TRP A 262 -3.03 51.82 -51.94
N TRP A 263 -4.14 51.12 -51.73
CA TRP A 263 -5.37 51.36 -52.50
C TRP A 263 -5.97 52.75 -52.26
N PHE A 264 -5.80 53.34 -51.06
CA PHE A 264 -6.29 54.68 -50.76
C PHE A 264 -5.59 55.73 -51.63
N TRP A 265 -4.26 55.66 -51.72
CA TRP A 265 -3.48 56.55 -52.60
C TRP A 265 -3.75 56.31 -54.08
N SER A 266 -4.10 55.09 -54.46
CA SER A 266 -4.53 54.78 -55.83
C SER A 266 -5.82 55.52 -56.20
N LEU A 267 -6.83 55.55 -55.31
CA LEU A 267 -8.07 56.31 -55.54
C LEU A 267 -7.85 57.82 -55.56
N VAL A 268 -7.05 58.36 -54.62
CA VAL A 268 -6.74 59.79 -54.57
C VAL A 268 -5.99 60.24 -55.84
N GLY A 269 -5.04 59.43 -56.32
CA GLY A 269 -4.31 59.71 -57.56
C GLY A 269 -5.22 59.77 -58.79
N VAL A 270 -6.14 58.81 -58.94
CA VAL A 270 -7.10 58.79 -60.06
C VAL A 270 -8.03 60.02 -60.03
N ALA A 271 -8.53 60.39 -58.85
CA ALA A 271 -9.39 61.57 -58.71
C ALA A 271 -8.67 62.87 -59.10
N ALA A 272 -7.41 63.03 -58.71
CA ALA A 272 -6.61 64.21 -59.04
C ALA A 272 -6.36 64.33 -60.56
N VAL A 273 -6.05 63.21 -61.23
CA VAL A 273 -5.88 63.19 -62.70
C VAL A 273 -7.20 63.51 -63.42
N GLY A 274 -8.31 62.92 -62.98
CA GLY A 274 -9.63 63.19 -63.55
C GLY A 274 -10.04 64.67 -63.43
N ALA A 275 -9.81 65.28 -62.26
CA ALA A 275 -10.07 66.70 -62.05
C ALA A 275 -9.19 67.60 -62.93
N GLY A 276 -7.89 67.27 -63.07
CA GLY A 276 -6.97 68.02 -63.92
C GLY A 276 -7.35 67.97 -65.42
N VAL A 277 -7.71 66.79 -65.93
CA VAL A 277 -8.16 66.62 -67.32
C VAL A 277 -9.48 67.36 -67.56
N GLY A 278 -10.44 67.25 -66.63
CA GLY A 278 -11.73 67.94 -66.74
C GLY A 278 -11.58 69.47 -66.76
N LEU A 279 -10.73 70.02 -65.88
CA LEU A 279 -10.46 71.46 -65.83
C LEU A 279 -9.74 71.94 -67.11
N GLY A 280 -8.78 71.15 -67.61
CA GLY A 280 -8.07 71.45 -68.86
C GLY A 280 -9.00 71.46 -70.08
N TYR A 281 -9.92 70.49 -70.17
CA TYR A 281 -10.88 70.42 -71.27
C TYR A 281 -11.85 71.61 -71.25
N ALA A 282 -12.36 71.98 -70.06
CA ALA A 282 -13.27 73.11 -69.88
C ALA A 282 -12.62 74.47 -70.22
N LEU A 283 -11.31 74.63 -69.97
CA LEU A 283 -10.57 75.84 -70.30
C LEU A 283 -10.09 75.91 -71.77
N SER A 284 -10.07 74.79 -72.49
CA SER A 284 -9.62 74.71 -73.89
C SER A 284 -10.72 74.89 -74.94
N GLY A 285 -11.99 74.95 -74.52
CA GLY A 285 -13.12 75.19 -75.41
C GLY A 285 -13.10 76.61 -75.97
N SER A 286 -12.59 76.77 -77.20
CA SER A 286 -12.82 77.99 -77.99
C SER A 286 -14.28 78.00 -78.45
N PRO A 287 -15.05 79.09 -78.31
CA PRO A 287 -16.43 79.12 -78.77
C PRO A 287 -16.46 78.95 -80.30
N ALA A 288 -17.10 77.89 -80.77
CA ALA A 288 -17.35 77.71 -82.20
C ALA A 288 -18.32 78.80 -82.66
N ILE A 289 -17.84 79.73 -83.49
CA ILE A 289 -18.65 80.78 -84.11
C ILE A 289 -19.62 80.10 -85.08
N ASN A 290 -20.91 80.24 -84.82
CA ASN A 290 -21.97 79.68 -85.64
C ASN A 290 -22.33 80.66 -86.76
N CYS A 291 -21.66 80.55 -87.91
CA CYS A 291 -21.90 81.43 -89.07
C CYS A 291 -23.33 81.37 -89.65
N SER A 292 -24.18 80.47 -89.16
CA SER A 292 -25.60 80.41 -89.54
C SER A 292 -26.46 81.48 -88.85
N ALA A 293 -26.00 82.02 -87.71
CA ALA A 293 -26.77 82.95 -86.89
C ALA A 293 -26.31 84.41 -87.05
N GLU A 294 -25.03 84.65 -87.33
CA GLU A 294 -24.43 85.99 -87.44
C GLU A 294 -23.46 86.05 -88.63
N PRO A 295 -23.96 86.31 -89.85
CA PRO A 295 -23.13 86.24 -91.06
C PRO A 295 -22.07 87.36 -91.16
N GLU A 296 -22.21 88.46 -90.42
CA GLU A 296 -21.25 89.58 -90.50
C GLU A 296 -19.87 89.28 -89.88
N GLN A 297 -19.74 88.23 -89.06
CA GLN A 297 -18.47 87.84 -88.44
C GLN A 297 -17.71 86.75 -89.21
N CYS A 298 -18.29 86.22 -90.30
CA CYS A 298 -17.66 85.24 -91.18
C CYS A 298 -17.53 85.85 -92.60
N GLY A 299 -16.62 86.82 -92.75
CA GLY A 299 -16.50 87.66 -93.95
C GLY A 299 -16.39 86.90 -95.28
N LEU A 300 -17.46 87.00 -96.07
CA LEU A 300 -17.51 86.85 -97.53
C LEU A 300 -18.52 87.87 -98.08
#